data_AF-E1ZK65-F1
#
_entry.id   AF-E1ZK65-F1
#
_cell.length_a   1.000
_cell.length_b   1.000
_cell.length_c   1.000
_cell.angle_alpha   90.00
_cell.angle_beta   90.00
_cell.angle_gamma   90.00
#
_symmetry.space_group_name_H-M   'P 1'
#
loop_
_entity.id
_entity.type
_entity.pdbx_description
1 polymer ?
#
loop_
_entity_poly.entity_id
_entity_poly.type
_entity_poly.pdbx_seq_one_letter_code
_entity_poly.pdbx_strand_id
1 'polypeptide(L)'
;MAAGAPHLALLLAATLLLAGGAAAYGSCSEAYCVSCPTSPNVCKECKGQPVASWAEPLGVYAAPDGKCRLCVDRDQHCTACNGRTGACTFCGPNYGVGRRGRCEACASPQCASCGPDARKCLWCRTGYGVDVPTGKCVPCKDPGCEPSACGIDASKCIQCKAGWQLKSGSAVAGNCVLQTAKRGRKNLL
;
A
#
# COMPACT_ATOMS: atom_id res chain seq x y z
N MET A 1 19.14 -76.93 57.87
CA MET A 1 17.89 -77.08 57.11
C MET A 1 17.50 -75.69 56.60
N ALA A 2 17.27 -75.58 55.28
CA ALA A 2 16.51 -74.56 54.53
C ALA A 2 16.82 -73.05 54.82
N ALA A 3 17.42 -72.30 53.90
CA ALA A 3 16.88 -71.75 52.63
C ALA A 3 16.04 -70.47 52.82
N GLY A 4 16.41 -69.38 52.10
CA GLY A 4 15.58 -68.18 51.91
C GLY A 4 16.36 -66.87 51.71
N ALA A 5 16.71 -66.56 50.45
CA ALA A 5 17.06 -65.21 49.98
C ALA A 5 15.78 -64.54 49.37
N PRO A 6 15.79 -63.35 48.74
CA PRO A 6 16.56 -62.10 48.89
C PRO A 6 15.66 -60.82 48.89
N HIS A 7 16.16 -59.65 49.33
CA HIS A 7 15.62 -58.34 48.92
C HIS A 7 16.79 -57.33 48.93
N LEU A 8 17.49 -57.11 47.82
CA LEU A 8 17.24 -56.05 46.84
C LEU A 8 16.81 -54.71 47.48
N ALA A 9 17.78 -53.83 47.77
CA ALA A 9 17.55 -52.41 48.02
C ALA A 9 18.53 -51.57 47.21
N LEU A 10 18.03 -51.15 46.05
CA LEU A 10 18.32 -49.95 45.25
C LEU A 10 19.63 -49.19 45.51
N LEU A 11 20.55 -49.36 44.58
CA LEU A 11 21.43 -48.33 44.03
C LEU A 11 20.65 -47.56 42.94
N LEU A 12 20.70 -46.22 42.92
CA LEU A 12 21.09 -45.37 41.77
C LEU A 12 20.43 -43.98 41.74
N ALA A 13 21.33 -43.00 41.79
CA ALA A 13 21.44 -41.85 40.89
C ALA A 13 20.32 -40.80 40.88
N ALA A 14 20.68 -39.66 41.50
CA ALA A 14 20.15 -38.35 41.18
C ALA A 14 20.39 -38.03 39.68
N THR A 15 19.32 -38.06 38.89
CA THR A 15 19.33 -37.53 37.53
C THR A 15 18.75 -36.13 37.54
N LEU A 16 19.57 -35.19 37.11
CA LEU A 16 19.31 -33.76 36.95
C LEU A 16 17.93 -33.47 36.34
N LEU A 17 17.21 -32.57 37.01
CA LEU A 17 16.15 -31.75 36.46
C LEU A 17 16.71 -30.89 35.30
N LEU A 18 16.64 -31.41 34.08
CA LEU A 18 16.53 -30.60 32.88
C LEU A 18 15.10 -30.71 32.37
N ALA A 19 14.18 -30.11 33.13
CA ALA A 19 12.93 -29.64 32.55
C ALA A 19 13.30 -28.45 31.65
N GLY A 20 13.79 -28.75 30.45
CA GLY A 20 13.70 -27.83 29.32
C GLY A 20 12.23 -27.61 29.08
N GLY A 21 11.68 -26.58 29.73
CA GLY A 21 10.34 -26.10 29.48
C GLY A 21 10.26 -25.74 28.01
N ALA A 22 9.69 -26.62 27.21
CA ALA A 22 9.08 -26.25 25.96
C ALA A 22 8.10 -25.14 26.31
N ALA A 23 8.49 -23.89 26.05
CA ALA A 23 7.60 -22.75 26.16
C ALA A 23 6.37 -23.11 25.33
N ALA A 24 5.26 -23.37 26.04
CA ALA A 24 3.98 -23.58 25.42
C ALA A 24 3.78 -22.44 24.41
N TYR A 25 3.45 -22.80 23.18
CA TYR A 25 3.02 -21.90 22.12
C TYR A 25 1.75 -21.17 22.60
N GLY A 26 1.92 -20.20 23.49
CA GLY A 26 0.87 -19.33 23.95
C GLY A 26 0.58 -18.35 22.84
N SER A 27 -0.66 -18.36 22.35
CA SER A 27 -1.15 -17.32 21.46
C SER A 27 -0.84 -15.94 22.04
N CYS A 28 -0.43 -15.03 21.17
CA CYS A 28 -0.29 -13.62 21.54
C CYS A 28 -1.62 -13.11 22.15
N SER A 29 -1.53 -12.36 23.24
CA SER A 29 -2.73 -11.79 23.91
C SER A 29 -3.20 -10.50 23.23
N GLU A 30 -2.36 -9.91 22.37
CA GLU A 30 -2.57 -8.61 21.75
C GLU A 30 -3.23 -8.74 20.38
N ALA A 31 -4.17 -7.83 20.08
CA ALA A 31 -4.90 -7.83 18.83
C ALA A 31 -3.95 -7.53 17.66
N TYR A 32 -4.15 -8.15 16.50
CA TYR A 32 -3.26 -7.98 15.33
C TYR A 32 -1.84 -8.52 15.49
N CYS A 33 -1.46 -9.07 16.65
CA CYS A 33 -0.14 -9.66 16.83
C CYS A 33 -0.05 -11.09 16.29
N VAL A 34 0.98 -11.39 15.50
CA VAL A 34 1.21 -12.73 14.93
C VAL A 34 2.47 -13.43 15.45
N SER A 35 3.37 -12.71 16.15
CA SER A 35 4.57 -13.31 16.74
C SER A 35 4.96 -12.63 18.05
N CYS A 36 5.13 -13.42 19.11
CA CYS A 36 5.48 -12.97 20.47
C CYS A 36 6.67 -13.78 21.03
N PRO A 37 7.91 -13.33 20.84
CA PRO A 37 9.10 -14.15 21.11
C PRO A 37 9.48 -14.27 22.59
N THR A 38 9.13 -13.29 23.43
CA THR A 38 9.60 -13.21 24.83
C THR A 38 8.47 -13.16 25.86
N SER A 39 7.27 -12.73 25.46
CA SER A 39 6.10 -12.60 26.33
C SER A 39 4.85 -12.51 25.46
N PRO A 40 3.70 -13.07 25.87
CA PRO A 40 2.44 -12.95 25.13
C PRO A 40 1.98 -11.50 24.93
N ASN A 41 2.48 -10.56 25.74
CA ASN A 41 2.17 -9.13 25.68
C ASN A 41 3.17 -8.31 24.85
N VAL A 42 4.23 -8.93 24.30
CA VAL A 42 5.26 -8.24 23.51
C VAL A 42 5.28 -8.79 22.10
N CYS A 43 4.72 -8.01 21.18
CA CYS A 43 4.61 -8.33 19.78
C CYS A 43 5.87 -7.94 18.99
N LYS A 44 6.39 -8.90 18.22
CA LYS A 44 7.48 -8.69 17.25
C LYS A 44 6.96 -8.41 15.85
N GLU A 45 5.83 -8.99 15.48
CA GLU A 45 5.25 -8.89 14.14
C GLU A 45 3.75 -8.70 14.24
N CYS A 46 3.27 -7.61 13.63
CA CYS A 46 1.86 -7.25 13.56
C CYS A 46 1.33 -7.52 12.15
N LYS A 47 0.12 -8.05 12.06
CA LYS A 47 -0.59 -8.26 10.81
C LYS A 47 -1.96 -7.63 10.88
N GLY A 48 -2.22 -6.70 9.97
CA GLY A 48 -3.53 -6.09 9.83
C GLY A 48 -4.54 -7.16 9.44
N GLN A 49 -5.77 -7.04 9.93
CA GLN A 49 -6.86 -7.85 9.41
C GLN A 49 -7.13 -7.41 7.96
N PRO A 50 -7.36 -8.34 7.01
CA PRO A 50 -8.09 -7.98 5.81
C PRO A 50 -9.47 -7.55 6.29
N VAL A 51 -9.70 -6.25 6.32
CA VAL A 51 -11.00 -5.71 6.68
C VAL A 51 -12.04 -6.27 5.71
N ALA A 52 -13.27 -6.47 6.19
CA ALA A 52 -14.40 -6.87 5.35
C ALA A 52 -14.47 -5.96 4.11
N SER A 53 -15.00 -6.48 3.00
CA SER A 53 -14.93 -5.94 1.62
C SER A 53 -15.38 -4.49 1.38
N TRP A 54 -15.79 -3.76 2.42
CA TRP A 54 -16.29 -2.40 2.41
C TRP A 54 -15.51 -1.42 3.30
N ALA A 55 -14.46 -1.87 4.00
CA ALA A 55 -13.55 -1.00 4.74
C ALA A 55 -12.19 -0.91 4.05
N GLU A 56 -11.50 0.23 4.21
CA GLU A 56 -10.14 0.42 3.72
C GLU A 56 -9.15 -0.43 4.53
N PRO A 57 -8.19 -1.15 3.91
CA PRO A 57 -7.23 -1.97 4.63
C PRO A 57 -6.49 -1.14 5.67
N LEU A 58 -6.67 -1.46 6.94
CA LEU A 58 -6.00 -0.77 8.03
C LEU A 58 -4.61 -1.37 8.22
N GLY A 59 -3.58 -0.62 7.84
CA GLY A 59 -2.22 -0.97 8.20
C GLY A 59 -2.04 -0.98 9.73
N VAL A 60 -1.13 -1.83 10.21
CA VAL A 60 -0.71 -1.91 11.61
C VAL A 60 0.81 -1.86 11.70
N TYR A 61 1.33 -1.42 12.84
CA TYR A 61 2.74 -1.45 13.13
C TYR A 61 3.02 -1.86 14.57
N ALA A 62 4.17 -2.51 14.79
CA ALA A 62 4.69 -2.82 16.12
C ALA A 62 5.33 -1.55 16.71
N ALA A 63 4.71 -1.01 17.76
CA ALA A 63 5.26 0.12 18.48
C ALA A 63 6.45 -0.30 19.37
N PRO A 64 7.32 0.64 19.80
CA PRO A 64 8.51 0.31 20.61
C PRO A 64 8.21 -0.36 21.96
N ASP A 65 6.97 -0.24 22.46
CA ASP A 65 6.48 -0.90 23.67
C ASP A 65 5.99 -2.34 23.41
N GLY A 66 6.14 -2.85 22.18
CA GLY A 66 5.73 -4.19 21.79
C GLY A 66 4.23 -4.32 21.50
N LYS A 67 3.46 -3.23 21.43
CA LYS A 67 2.03 -3.30 21.09
C LYS A 67 1.81 -3.07 19.60
N CYS A 68 0.87 -3.78 18.98
CA CYS A 68 0.41 -3.40 17.66
C CYS A 68 -0.51 -2.17 17.75
N ARG A 69 -0.33 -1.23 16.83
CA ARG A 69 -1.18 -0.03 16.72
C ARG A 69 -1.57 0.17 15.27
N LEU A 70 -2.74 0.77 15.05
CA LEU A 70 -3.20 1.07 13.70
C LEU A 70 -2.40 2.25 13.16
N CYS A 71 -2.15 2.26 11.85
CA CYS A 71 -1.51 3.41 11.20
C CYS A 71 -2.32 4.70 11.41
N VAL A 72 -3.65 4.58 11.44
CA VAL A 72 -4.59 5.70 11.66
C VAL A 72 -4.47 6.33 13.04
N ASP A 73 -3.99 5.59 14.05
CA ASP A 73 -3.78 6.11 15.41
C ASP A 73 -2.64 7.14 15.44
N ARG A 74 -1.68 7.01 14.51
CA ARG A 74 -0.56 7.95 14.37
C ARG A 74 -0.90 9.12 13.46
N ASP A 75 -1.71 8.87 12.44
CA ASP A 75 -2.14 9.86 11.45
C ASP A 75 -3.44 9.41 10.79
N GLN A 76 -4.53 10.16 11.01
CA GLN A 76 -5.88 9.82 10.54
C GLN A 76 -6.01 9.64 9.02
N HIS A 77 -5.04 10.14 8.22
CA HIS A 77 -5.05 10.01 6.76
C HIS A 77 -4.15 8.87 6.27
N CYS A 78 -3.56 8.10 7.17
CA CYS A 78 -2.59 7.04 6.87
C CYS A 78 -3.28 5.69 6.74
N THR A 79 -3.42 5.20 5.51
CA THR A 79 -4.06 3.91 5.24
C THR A 79 -3.06 2.76 5.29
N ALA A 80 -1.79 3.02 4.97
CA ALA A 80 -0.71 2.06 5.14
C ALA A 80 0.54 2.71 5.73
N CYS A 81 1.24 1.96 6.58
CA CYS A 81 2.47 2.40 7.20
C CYS A 81 3.48 1.26 7.30
N ASN A 82 4.74 1.64 7.55
CA ASN A 82 5.82 0.73 7.84
C ASN A 82 5.52 -0.01 9.14
N GLY A 83 5.50 -1.35 9.09
CA GLY A 83 5.12 -2.21 10.21
C GLY A 83 6.03 -2.16 11.44
N ARG A 84 7.14 -1.42 11.41
CA ARG A 84 8.06 -1.24 12.56
C ARG A 84 8.11 0.18 13.07
N THR A 85 8.05 1.17 12.18
CA THR A 85 8.21 2.58 12.57
C THR A 85 6.89 3.34 12.67
N GLY A 86 5.80 2.76 12.11
CA GLY A 86 4.53 3.46 11.93
C GLY A 86 4.61 4.61 10.91
N ALA A 87 5.73 4.79 10.22
CA ALA A 87 5.86 5.81 9.17
C ALA A 87 4.92 5.49 8.00
N CYS A 88 4.06 6.42 7.62
CA CYS A 88 3.11 6.24 6.54
C CYS A 88 3.81 5.99 5.22
N THR A 89 3.34 4.98 4.51
CA THR A 89 3.77 4.60 3.16
C THR A 89 2.68 4.86 2.14
N PHE A 90 1.43 4.92 2.58
CA PHE A 90 0.29 5.29 1.76
C PHE A 90 -0.71 6.13 2.56
N CYS A 91 -1.26 7.14 1.89
CA CYS A 91 -2.23 8.05 2.46
C CYS A 91 -3.55 7.95 1.70
N GLY A 92 -4.64 8.32 2.36
CA GLY A 92 -5.97 8.38 1.76
C GLY A 92 -6.10 9.48 0.69
N PRO A 93 -7.28 9.60 0.07
CA PRO A 93 -7.54 10.56 -1.01
C PRO A 93 -7.21 12.02 -0.61
N ASN A 94 -6.65 12.78 -1.55
CA ASN A 94 -6.16 14.17 -1.37
C ASN A 94 -4.93 14.33 -0.44
N TYR A 95 -4.35 13.24 0.06
CA TYR A 95 -3.12 13.26 0.86
C TYR A 95 -2.01 12.47 0.16
N GLY A 96 -0.77 12.78 0.53
CA GLY A 96 0.41 12.00 0.17
C GLY A 96 1.40 11.95 1.31
N VAL A 97 2.40 11.06 1.20
CA VAL A 97 3.44 10.97 2.23
C VAL A 97 4.30 12.24 2.19
N GLY A 98 4.26 12.98 3.28
CA GLY A 98 5.04 14.18 3.51
C GLY A 98 6.26 13.92 4.38
N ARG A 99 6.67 14.93 5.15
CA ARG A 99 7.88 14.82 5.97
C ARG A 99 7.66 13.87 7.16
N ARG A 100 8.71 13.10 7.49
CA ARG A 100 8.74 12.15 8.62
C ARG A 100 7.70 11.02 8.52
N GLY A 101 7.26 10.69 7.31
CA GLY A 101 6.27 9.64 7.07
C GLY A 101 4.93 9.96 7.71
N ARG A 102 4.47 11.21 7.58
CA ARG A 102 3.09 11.63 7.92
C ARG A 102 2.39 12.02 6.64
N CYS A 103 1.07 11.91 6.63
CA CYS A 103 0.25 12.33 5.52
C CYS A 103 0.09 13.85 5.53
N GLU A 104 0.44 14.47 4.41
CA GLU A 104 0.27 15.90 4.17
C GLU A 104 -0.70 16.07 3.00
N ALA A 105 -1.48 17.15 3.02
CA ALA A 105 -2.38 17.47 1.93
C ALA A 105 -1.58 17.61 0.63
N CYS A 106 -2.16 17.12 -0.45
CA CYS A 106 -1.60 17.25 -1.79
C CYS A 106 -1.29 18.71 -2.13
N ALA A 107 -0.05 19.00 -2.55
CA ALA A 107 0.38 20.35 -2.87
C ALA A 107 -0.34 20.96 -4.08
N SER A 108 -0.89 20.12 -4.96
CA SER A 108 -1.67 20.52 -6.13
C SER A 108 -3.18 20.47 -5.80
N PRO A 109 -3.93 21.60 -5.86
CA PRO A 109 -5.35 21.64 -5.48
C PRO A 109 -6.26 20.72 -6.28
N GLN A 110 -5.90 20.44 -7.54
CA GLN A 110 -6.67 19.58 -8.45
C GLN A 110 -6.21 18.12 -8.41
N CYS A 111 -5.38 17.77 -7.42
CA CYS A 111 -4.93 16.40 -7.22
C CYS A 111 -5.95 15.61 -6.41
N ALA A 112 -6.37 14.47 -6.94
CA ALA A 112 -7.19 13.49 -6.23
C ALA A 112 -6.33 12.54 -5.38
N SER A 113 -5.10 12.25 -5.80
CA SER A 113 -4.16 11.42 -5.03
C SER A 113 -2.70 11.71 -5.37
N CYS A 114 -1.86 11.88 -4.35
CA CYS A 114 -0.42 12.11 -4.48
C CYS A 114 0.42 10.85 -4.26
N GLY A 115 -0.16 9.82 -3.66
CA GLY A 115 0.55 8.58 -3.30
C GLY A 115 1.75 8.84 -2.37
N PRO A 116 2.97 8.42 -2.75
CA PRO A 116 4.12 8.38 -1.83
C PRO A 116 4.85 9.72 -1.67
N ASP A 117 4.43 10.80 -2.33
CA ASP A 117 5.02 12.13 -2.19
C ASP A 117 3.92 13.20 -2.29
N ALA A 118 3.60 13.88 -1.20
CA ALA A 118 2.56 14.92 -1.16
C ALA A 118 2.78 16.08 -2.16
N ARG A 119 4.00 16.21 -2.72
CA ARG A 119 4.34 17.26 -3.70
C ARG A 119 4.07 16.86 -5.14
N LYS A 120 3.88 15.56 -5.42
CA LYS A 120 3.67 15.02 -6.76
C LYS A 120 2.31 14.36 -6.84
N CYS A 121 1.51 14.79 -7.80
CA CYS A 121 0.23 14.17 -8.05
C CYS A 121 0.39 12.92 -8.91
N LEU A 122 -0.29 11.85 -8.53
CA LEU A 122 -0.44 10.64 -9.35
C LEU A 122 -1.74 10.68 -10.15
N TRP A 123 -2.82 11.18 -9.54
CA TRP A 123 -4.15 11.19 -10.13
C TRP A 123 -4.79 12.56 -9.95
N CYS A 124 -5.15 13.18 -11.06
CA CYS A 124 -5.84 14.46 -11.07
C CYS A 124 -7.35 14.29 -11.13
N ARG A 125 -8.08 15.33 -10.71
CA ARG A 125 -9.53 15.40 -10.88
C ARG A 125 -9.90 15.48 -12.36
N THR A 126 -11.14 15.14 -12.69
CA THR A 126 -11.68 15.19 -14.06
C THR A 126 -11.39 16.55 -14.73
N GLY A 127 -10.88 16.51 -15.97
CA GLY A 127 -10.47 17.69 -16.72
C GLY A 127 -9.05 18.19 -16.47
N TYR A 128 -8.31 17.50 -15.60
CA TYR A 128 -6.91 17.77 -15.33
C TYR A 128 -6.07 16.52 -15.57
N GLY A 129 -4.85 16.72 -16.02
CA GLY A 129 -3.81 15.69 -16.07
C GLY A 129 -2.55 16.16 -15.34
N VAL A 130 -1.66 15.24 -15.06
CA VAL A 130 -0.35 15.50 -14.46
C VAL A 130 0.54 16.13 -15.52
N ASP A 131 1.08 17.29 -15.21
CA ASP A 131 2.22 17.86 -15.90
C ASP A 131 3.48 17.11 -15.48
N VAL A 132 3.95 16.18 -16.30
CA VAL A 132 5.08 15.28 -15.98
C VAL A 132 6.32 16.03 -15.45
N PRO A 133 6.73 17.20 -15.99
CA PRO A 133 7.87 17.95 -15.47
C PRO A 133 7.70 18.46 -14.04
N THR A 134 6.51 18.95 -13.68
CA THR A 134 6.27 19.58 -12.37
C THR A 134 5.60 18.64 -11.37
N GLY A 135 4.99 17.54 -11.82
CA GLY A 135 4.16 16.66 -11.03
C GLY A 135 2.85 17.29 -10.56
N LYS A 136 2.45 18.45 -11.11
CA LYS A 136 1.22 19.16 -10.71
C LYS A 136 0.07 18.86 -11.66
N CYS A 137 -1.15 18.96 -11.16
CA CYS A 137 -2.32 18.87 -12.03
C CYS A 137 -2.53 20.18 -12.77
N VAL A 138 -2.68 20.08 -14.08
CA VAL A 138 -2.98 21.20 -14.98
C VAL A 138 -4.10 20.80 -15.93
N PRO A 139 -4.84 21.76 -16.49
CA PRO A 139 -5.84 21.46 -17.50
C PRO A 139 -5.23 20.65 -18.66
N CYS A 140 -6.04 19.81 -19.30
CA CYS A 140 -5.61 19.05 -20.47
C CYS A 140 -4.98 19.99 -21.52
N LYS A 141 -3.74 19.68 -21.95
CA LYS A 141 -2.91 20.55 -22.79
C LYS A 141 -3.09 20.32 -24.28
N ASP A 142 -3.41 19.09 -24.69
CA ASP A 142 -3.60 18.78 -26.10
C ASP A 142 -4.93 19.39 -26.58
N PRO A 143 -4.91 20.34 -27.55
CA PRO A 143 -6.10 21.03 -28.01
C PRO A 143 -7.09 20.11 -28.74
N GLY A 144 -6.64 18.93 -29.17
CA GLY A 144 -7.45 17.87 -29.75
C GLY A 144 -8.10 16.94 -28.73
N CYS A 145 -7.75 17.02 -27.44
CA CYS A 145 -8.44 16.28 -26.37
C CYS A 145 -9.83 16.86 -26.11
N GLU A 146 -10.82 16.00 -25.81
CA GLU A 146 -12.00 16.47 -25.08
C GLU A 146 -11.58 17.08 -23.73
N PRO A 147 -12.21 18.19 -23.26
CA PRO A 147 -11.74 18.94 -22.08
C PRO A 147 -11.64 18.11 -20.79
N SER A 148 -12.41 17.03 -20.68
CA SER A 148 -12.43 16.10 -19.54
C SER A 148 -11.71 14.78 -19.80
N ALA A 149 -10.99 14.65 -20.91
CA ALA A 149 -10.52 13.37 -21.44
C ALA A 149 -9.01 13.34 -21.75
N CYS A 150 -8.20 14.07 -20.98
CA CYS A 150 -6.79 13.70 -20.86
C CYS A 150 -6.63 12.49 -19.93
N GLY A 151 -5.59 11.69 -20.19
CA GLY A 151 -5.18 10.60 -19.32
C GLY A 151 -4.41 11.11 -18.10
N ILE A 152 -3.57 10.25 -17.53
CA ILE A 152 -2.71 10.63 -16.40
C ILE A 152 -1.78 11.78 -16.77
N ASP A 153 -1.21 11.79 -17.98
CA ASP A 153 -0.43 12.91 -18.50
C ASP A 153 -1.35 13.95 -19.16
N ALA A 154 -1.24 15.21 -18.75
CA ALA A 154 -2.03 16.32 -19.31
C ALA A 154 -1.88 16.50 -20.83
N SER A 155 -0.80 15.95 -21.40
CA SER A 155 -0.47 16.02 -22.83
C SER A 155 -0.97 14.81 -23.63
N LYS A 156 -1.64 13.86 -22.98
CA LYS A 156 -2.15 12.63 -23.61
C LYS A 156 -3.65 12.56 -23.44
N CYS A 157 -4.35 12.27 -24.51
CA CYS A 157 -5.79 12.12 -24.54
C CYS A 157 -6.19 10.65 -24.42
N ILE A 158 -7.23 10.38 -23.65
CA ILE A 158 -7.99 9.11 -23.72
C ILE A 158 -9.11 9.23 -24.76
N GLN A 159 -9.61 10.45 -25.01
CA GLN A 159 -10.60 10.73 -26.06
C GLN A 159 -10.27 12.03 -26.78
N CYS A 160 -10.38 11.99 -28.11
CA CYS A 160 -10.20 13.13 -28.99
C CYS A 160 -11.53 13.79 -29.33
N LYS A 161 -11.50 15.09 -29.60
CA LYS A 161 -12.63 15.86 -30.12
C LYS A 161 -13.15 15.31 -31.44
N ALA A 162 -14.40 15.63 -31.77
CA ALA A 162 -14.96 15.33 -33.08
C ALA A 162 -14.05 15.83 -34.22
N GLY A 163 -13.79 14.97 -35.22
CA GLY A 163 -12.87 15.27 -36.33
C GLY A 163 -11.38 15.03 -36.02
N TRP A 164 -11.04 14.53 -34.82
CA TRP A 164 -9.69 14.12 -34.44
C TRP A 164 -9.63 12.60 -34.19
N GLN A 165 -8.44 12.03 -34.21
CA GLN A 165 -8.19 10.62 -33.90
C GLN A 165 -6.88 10.45 -33.12
N LEU A 166 -6.80 9.41 -32.29
CA LEU A 166 -5.55 9.05 -31.62
C LEU A 166 -4.49 8.68 -32.65
N LYS A 167 -3.26 9.18 -32.46
CA LYS A 167 -2.12 8.78 -33.27
C LYS A 167 -1.90 7.26 -33.16
N SER A 168 -1.77 6.60 -34.31
CA SER A 168 -1.54 5.14 -34.40
C SER A 168 -0.44 4.68 -33.44
N GLY A 169 -0.69 3.57 -32.74
CA GLY A 169 0.20 3.02 -31.69
C GLY A 169 -0.15 3.44 -30.25
N SER A 170 -1.16 4.30 -30.05
CA SER A 170 -1.62 4.71 -28.72
C SER A 170 -2.91 3.95 -28.34
N ALA A 171 -2.78 2.79 -27.69
CA ALA A 171 -3.93 1.92 -27.38
C ALA A 171 -4.79 2.40 -26.18
N VAL A 172 -4.23 3.26 -25.31
CA VAL A 172 -4.89 3.66 -24.04
C VAL A 172 -4.92 5.18 -23.86
N ALA A 173 -3.80 5.87 -24.12
CA ALA A 173 -3.74 7.33 -24.13
C ALA A 173 -2.67 7.81 -25.12
N GLY A 174 -2.93 8.89 -25.85
CA GLY A 174 -2.02 9.37 -26.89
C GLY A 174 -2.34 10.78 -27.37
N ASN A 175 -1.54 11.29 -28.29
CA ASN A 175 -1.78 12.60 -28.87
C ASN A 175 -2.91 12.50 -29.91
N CYS A 176 -3.76 13.51 -29.95
CA CYS A 176 -4.79 13.61 -30.98
C CYS A 176 -4.23 14.27 -32.24
N VAL A 177 -4.60 13.74 -33.40
CA VAL A 177 -4.31 14.35 -34.70
C VAL A 177 -5.60 14.56 -35.47
N LEU A 178 -5.70 15.69 -36.17
CA LEU A 178 -6.85 15.96 -37.04
C LEU A 178 -7.01 14.83 -38.07
N GLN A 179 -8.24 14.38 -38.26
CA GLN A 179 -8.58 13.55 -39.39
C GLN A 179 -8.49 14.43 -40.64
N THR A 180 -7.31 14.46 -41.27
CA THR A 180 -7.24 14.98 -42.64
C THR A 180 -8.12 14.05 -43.47
N ALA A 181 -9.19 14.58 -44.05
CA ALA A 181 -9.98 13.87 -45.02
C ALA A 181 -9.01 13.20 -45.99
N LYS A 182 -8.98 11.86 -46.00
CA LYS A 182 -8.34 11.14 -47.10
C LYS A 182 -9.07 11.61 -48.34
N ARG A 183 -8.56 12.65 -49.03
CA ARG A 183 -8.94 12.92 -50.42
C ARG A 183 -8.67 11.61 -51.11
N GLY A 184 -9.74 10.91 -51.46
CA GLY A 184 -9.64 9.64 -52.16
C GLY A 184 -8.75 9.88 -53.36
N ARG A 185 -7.58 9.23 -53.39
CA ARG A 185 -7.02 8.80 -54.66
C ARG A 185 -8.01 7.77 -55.20
N LYS A 186 -9.11 8.26 -55.80
CA LYS A 186 -9.73 7.54 -56.90
C LYS A 186 -8.64 7.51 -57.96
N ASN A 187 -8.00 6.35 -58.11
CA ASN A 187 -7.20 6.06 -59.29
C ASN A 187 -8.10 6.32 -60.50
N LEU A 188 -7.85 7.42 -61.20
CA LEU A 188 -8.17 7.55 -62.61
C LEU A 188 -7.07 6.80 -63.34
N LEU A 189 -7.29 5.52 -63.62
CA LEU A 189 -6.70 4.78 -64.74
C LEU A 189 -7.67 3.64 -65.06
#